data_AF-A0A961TY72-F1
#
_entry.id   AF-A0A961TY72-F1
#
_cell.length_a   1.000
_cell.length_b   1.000
_cell.length_c   1.000
_cell.angle_alpha   90.00
_cell.angle_beta   90.00
_cell.angle_gamma   90.00
#
_symmetry.space_group_name_H-M   'P 1'
#
loop_
_entity.id
_entity.type
_entity.pdbx_description
1 polymer ?
#
loop_
_entity_poly.entity_id
_entity_poly.type
_entity_poly.pdbx_seq_one_letter_code
_entity_poly.pdbx_strand_id
1 'polypeptide(L)'
;MHFSNVTRAAFIVGCAVILALSPEPAFAAELPGESMSLLWGLPFAGILLCIATGPLLYHHFWEHHYGKIALGWALLATLPMAVAFGFSTTLTAVLHTVLLEYVSFIILLFGLFTISGGILVAGNIHGTPLMNALILVIGAVLASVVGTTGASMILIRPIIRANDNRPFNAHVVVFFIFLVSNIGGSLTPLGDPPLFVGFLRGVDFFWTTQHLWFDTLFVAAL
;
A
#
# COMPACT_ATOMS: atom_id res chain seq x y z
N MET A 1 49.41 0.74 26.82
CA MET A 1 49.35 1.63 25.63
C MET A 1 48.19 1.31 24.65
N HIS A 2 47.08 0.67 25.07
CA HIS A 2 46.01 0.25 24.13
C HIS A 2 44.70 1.06 24.22
N PHE A 3 44.53 1.91 25.25
CA PHE A 3 43.28 2.66 25.49
C PHE A 3 43.13 3.98 24.69
N SER A 4 44.21 4.47 24.08
CA SER A 4 44.24 5.75 23.34
C SER A 4 43.65 5.66 21.93
N ASN A 5 43.74 4.48 21.30
CA ASN A 5 43.30 4.29 19.92
C ASN A 5 41.77 4.14 19.82
N VAL A 6 41.13 3.53 20.82
CA VAL A 6 39.67 3.33 20.86
C VAL A 6 38.94 4.65 21.10
N THR A 7 39.47 5.51 21.98
CA THR A 7 38.92 6.85 22.23
C THR A 7 39.10 7.79 21.05
N ARG A 8 40.24 7.72 20.34
CA ARG A 8 40.45 8.44 19.07
C ARG A 8 39.51 7.95 17.97
N ALA A 9 39.31 6.65 17.83
CA ALA A 9 38.38 6.09 16.86
C ALA A 9 36.93 6.51 17.17
N ALA A 10 36.51 6.44 18.43
CA ALA A 10 35.19 6.90 18.86
C ALA A 10 34.98 8.41 18.63
N PHE A 11 36.01 9.23 18.86
CA PHE A 11 35.96 10.67 18.60
C PHE A 11 35.89 10.99 17.11
N ILE A 12 36.67 10.29 16.27
CA ILE A 12 36.63 10.46 14.80
C ILE A 12 35.28 10.03 14.24
N VAL A 13 34.73 8.91 14.71
CA VAL A 13 33.37 8.46 14.33
C VAL A 13 32.32 9.46 14.81
N GLY A 14 32.44 9.98 16.03
CA GLY A 14 31.55 11.02 16.56
C GLY A 14 31.59 12.30 15.73
N CYS A 15 32.77 12.79 15.36
CA CYS A 15 32.93 13.95 14.49
C CYS A 15 32.40 13.70 13.07
N ALA A 16 32.58 12.49 12.52
CA ALA A 16 32.05 12.11 11.21
C ALA A 16 30.51 12.05 11.21
N VAL A 17 29.90 11.56 12.29
CA VAL A 17 28.44 11.57 12.47
C VAL A 17 27.91 13.00 12.62
N ILE A 18 28.60 13.87 13.36
CA ILE A 18 28.21 15.27 13.52
C ILE A 18 28.36 16.06 12.21
N LEU A 19 29.38 15.78 11.41
CA LEU A 19 29.56 16.36 10.07
C LEU A 19 28.53 15.81 9.07
N ALA A 20 28.13 14.54 9.17
CA ALA A 20 27.05 13.98 8.36
C ALA A 20 25.65 14.51 8.76
N LEU A 21 25.51 15.05 9.97
CA LEU A 21 24.29 15.67 10.50
C LEU A 21 24.30 17.21 10.36
N SER A 22 25.35 17.81 9.79
CA SER A 22 25.38 19.25 9.60
C SER A 22 24.34 19.66 8.55
N PRO A 23 23.53 20.70 8.82
CA PRO A 23 22.52 21.15 7.86
C PRO A 23 23.22 21.72 6.62
N GLU A 24 23.15 20.99 5.51
CA GLU A 24 23.56 21.50 4.21
C GLU A 24 22.56 22.55 3.71
N PRO A 25 23.01 23.56 2.94
CA PRO A 25 22.10 24.47 2.28
C PRO A 25 21.18 23.68 1.34
N ALA A 26 19.90 23.61 1.71
CA ALA A 26 18.85 22.97 0.93
C ALA A 26 18.60 23.78 -0.35
N PHE A 27 19.40 23.54 -1.38
CA PHE A 27 18.94 23.81 -2.73
C PHE A 27 17.86 22.79 -3.05
N ALA A 28 16.60 23.24 -3.00
CA ALA A 28 15.44 22.49 -3.45
C ALA A 28 15.49 22.32 -4.98
N ALA A 29 16.43 21.52 -5.47
CA ALA A 29 16.36 20.96 -6.80
C ALA A 29 15.42 19.76 -6.69
N GLU A 30 14.13 19.98 -6.98
CA GLU A 30 13.16 18.91 -7.13
C GLU A 30 13.48 18.11 -8.41
N LEU A 31 13.16 16.81 -8.41
CA LEU A 31 13.32 15.98 -9.60
C LEU A 31 12.38 16.49 -10.70
N PRO A 32 12.88 16.80 -11.91
CA PRO A 32 12.07 17.41 -12.96
C PRO A 32 11.27 16.34 -13.71
N GLY A 33 10.25 15.78 -13.02
CA GLY A 33 9.45 14.64 -13.49
C GLY A 33 8.81 14.85 -14.87
N GLU A 34 8.45 16.09 -15.21
CA GLU A 34 7.85 16.44 -16.50
C GLU A 34 8.82 16.33 -17.69
N SER A 35 10.13 16.43 -17.43
CA SER A 35 11.18 16.37 -18.45
C SER A 35 11.81 14.98 -18.58
N MET A 36 11.44 14.04 -17.70
CA MET A 36 12.00 12.70 -17.69
C MET A 36 11.39 11.84 -18.80
N SER A 37 12.24 11.14 -19.54
CA SER A 37 11.77 10.18 -20.54
C SER A 37 11.03 9.01 -19.88
N LEU A 38 10.10 8.39 -20.62
CA LEU A 38 9.36 7.20 -20.16
C LEU A 38 10.28 6.02 -19.80
N LEU A 39 11.53 6.01 -20.29
CA LEU A 39 12.52 4.98 -19.99
C LEU A 39 12.86 4.89 -18.49
N TRP A 40 12.69 5.98 -17.72
CA TRP A 40 12.86 5.95 -16.27
C TRP A 40 11.83 5.06 -15.55
N GLY A 41 10.73 4.72 -16.22
CA GLY A 41 9.72 3.75 -15.73
C GLY A 41 10.10 2.28 -15.94
N LEU A 42 11.20 1.97 -16.64
CA LEU A 42 11.63 0.59 -16.91
C LEU A 42 11.84 -0.25 -15.63
N PRO A 43 12.49 0.26 -14.57
CA PRO A 43 12.63 -0.50 -13.33
C PRO A 43 11.29 -0.85 -12.69
N PHE A 44 10.31 0.06 -12.77
CA PHE A 44 8.96 -0.16 -12.29
C PHE A 44 8.23 -1.24 -13.10
N ALA A 45 8.28 -1.16 -14.43
CA ALA A 45 7.72 -2.20 -15.30
C ALA A 45 8.39 -3.56 -15.06
N GLY A 46 9.71 -3.57 -14.83
CA GLY A 46 10.49 -4.75 -14.52
C GLY A 46 10.04 -5.44 -13.24
N ILE A 47 9.90 -4.70 -12.13
CA ILE A 47 9.43 -5.28 -10.87
C ILE A 47 7.98 -5.77 -10.98
N LEU A 48 7.10 -5.06 -11.69
CA LEU A 48 5.73 -5.53 -11.93
C LEU A 48 5.70 -6.86 -12.70
N LEU A 49 6.51 -7.00 -13.75
CA LEU A 49 6.63 -8.24 -14.51
C LEU A 49 7.15 -9.37 -13.61
N CYS A 50 8.14 -9.08 -12.76
CA CYS A 50 8.66 -10.05 -11.79
C CYS A 50 7.59 -10.50 -10.80
N ILE A 51 6.76 -9.58 -10.26
CA ILE A 51 5.69 -9.92 -9.32
C ILE A 51 4.57 -10.73 -10.02
N ALA A 52 4.27 -10.41 -11.28
CA ALA A 52 3.25 -11.12 -12.05
C ALA A 52 3.68 -12.55 -12.43
N THR A 53 4.94 -12.74 -12.81
CA THR A 53 5.45 -14.02 -13.34
C THR A 53 6.14 -14.89 -12.30
N GLY A 54 6.79 -14.29 -11.30
CA GLY A 54 7.63 -14.99 -10.34
C GLY A 54 6.92 -16.06 -9.52
N PRO A 55 5.78 -15.75 -8.86
CA PRO A 55 4.99 -16.73 -8.13
C PRO A 55 4.49 -17.89 -9.02
N LEU A 56 4.25 -17.62 -10.30
CA LEU A 56 3.68 -18.59 -11.24
C LEU A 56 4.73 -19.53 -11.85
N LEU A 57 5.89 -19.00 -12.24
CA LEU A 57 6.91 -19.75 -12.98
C LEU A 57 7.96 -20.40 -12.07
N TYR A 58 8.28 -19.80 -10.92
CA TYR A 58 9.37 -20.25 -10.05
C TYR A 58 9.09 -19.92 -8.56
N HIS A 59 7.95 -20.43 -8.07
CA HIS A 59 7.41 -20.19 -6.73
C HIS A 59 8.46 -20.25 -5.59
N HIS A 60 9.17 -21.37 -5.42
CA HIS A 60 10.13 -21.52 -4.31
C HIS A 60 11.31 -20.55 -4.37
N PHE A 61 11.82 -20.25 -5.57
CA PHE A 61 12.89 -19.27 -5.73
C PHE A 61 12.38 -17.87 -5.39
N TRP A 62 11.20 -17.52 -5.87
CA TRP A 62 10.55 -16.24 -5.64
C TRP A 62 10.36 -15.95 -4.15
N GLU A 63 9.79 -16.88 -3.40
CA GLU A 63 9.54 -16.72 -1.96
C GLU A 63 10.83 -16.39 -1.18
N HIS A 64 11.94 -17.03 -1.53
CA HIS A 64 13.23 -16.81 -0.85
C HIS A 64 13.98 -15.56 -1.33
N HIS A 65 13.74 -15.11 -2.57
CA HIS A 65 14.54 -14.05 -3.21
C HIS A 65 13.76 -12.77 -3.51
N TYR A 66 12.46 -12.71 -3.23
CA TYR A 66 11.61 -11.56 -3.49
C TYR A 66 12.24 -10.24 -3.02
N GLY A 67 12.69 -10.18 -1.77
CA GLY A 67 13.31 -8.98 -1.21
C GLY A 67 14.59 -8.55 -1.94
N LYS A 68 15.40 -9.52 -2.40
CA LYS A 68 16.63 -9.24 -3.17
C LYS A 68 16.30 -8.71 -4.57
N ILE A 69 15.28 -9.27 -5.21
CA ILE A 69 14.81 -8.83 -6.53
C ILE A 69 14.23 -7.42 -6.45
N ALA A 70 13.38 -7.15 -5.45
CA ALA A 70 12.83 -5.83 -5.20
C ALA A 70 13.92 -4.79 -4.90
N LEU A 71 14.91 -5.14 -4.06
CA LEU A 71 16.07 -4.29 -3.80
C LEU A 71 16.87 -4.02 -5.07
N GLY A 72 17.09 -5.05 -5.90
CA GLY A 72 17.79 -4.92 -7.18
C GLY A 72 17.12 -3.90 -8.10
N TRP A 73 15.80 -4.00 -8.29
CA TRP A 73 15.04 -3.05 -9.10
C TRP A 73 14.98 -1.65 -8.49
N ALA A 74 14.88 -1.53 -7.16
CA ALA A 74 14.92 -0.24 -6.47
C ALA A 74 16.27 0.46 -6.62
N LEU A 75 17.38 -0.28 -6.54
CA LEU A 75 18.72 0.23 -6.81
C LEU A 75 18.90 0.61 -8.29
N LEU A 76 18.33 -0.17 -9.20
CA LEU A 76 18.35 0.14 -10.64
C LEU A 76 17.56 1.41 -10.95
N ALA A 77 16.53 1.75 -10.18
CA ALA A 77 15.85 3.05 -10.28
C ALA A 77 16.67 4.19 -9.66
N THR A 78 17.17 3.99 -8.44
CA THR A 78 17.76 5.08 -7.63
C THR A 78 19.21 5.40 -7.97
N LEU A 79 20.04 4.42 -8.33
CA LEU A 79 21.45 4.66 -8.68
C LEU A 79 21.61 5.52 -9.94
N PRO A 80 20.92 5.24 -11.06
CA PRO A 80 21.00 6.11 -12.23
C PRO A 80 20.43 7.51 -11.96
N MET A 81 19.41 7.62 -11.10
CA MET A 81 18.90 8.94 -10.68
C MET A 81 19.95 9.71 -9.88
N ALA A 82 20.65 9.06 -8.95
CA ALA A 82 21.71 9.70 -8.18
C ALA A 82 22.88 10.18 -9.06
N VAL A 83 23.19 9.46 -10.13
CA VAL A 83 24.22 9.86 -11.11
C VAL A 83 23.75 11.00 -12.02
N ALA A 84 22.50 10.95 -12.49
CA ALA A 84 21.98 11.91 -13.47
C ALA A 84 21.49 13.24 -12.85
N PHE A 85 20.85 13.18 -11.67
CA PHE A 85 20.21 14.32 -11.01
C PHE A 85 20.89 14.71 -9.69
N GLY A 86 21.92 13.96 -9.27
CA GLY A 86 22.69 14.22 -8.06
C GLY A 86 22.25 13.38 -6.86
N PHE A 87 23.23 13.05 -6.02
CA PHE A 87 23.05 12.20 -4.85
C PHE A 87 22.13 12.83 -3.81
N SER A 88 22.35 14.10 -3.46
CA SER A 88 21.56 14.81 -2.43
C SER A 88 20.07 14.89 -2.80
N THR A 89 19.76 15.34 -4.01
CA THR A 89 18.38 15.40 -4.53
C THR A 89 17.70 14.03 -4.54
N THR A 90 18.38 13.00 -5.05
CA THR A 90 17.82 11.64 -5.10
C THR A 90 17.60 11.08 -3.70
N LEU A 91 18.54 11.31 -2.78
CA LEU A 91 18.42 10.86 -1.39
C LEU A 91 17.22 11.54 -0.70
N THR A 92 17.05 12.85 -0.86
CA THR A 92 15.89 13.57 -0.31
C THR A 92 14.58 13.02 -0.87
N ALA A 93 14.50 12.79 -2.18
CA ALA A 93 13.31 12.20 -2.80
C ALA A 93 13.01 10.80 -2.26
N VAL A 94 14.02 9.92 -2.16
CA VAL A 94 13.85 8.57 -1.62
C VAL A 94 13.44 8.61 -0.15
N LEU A 95 14.07 9.46 0.66
CA LEU A 95 13.73 9.60 2.08
C LEU A 95 12.31 10.13 2.26
N HIS A 96 11.90 11.12 1.47
CA HIS A 96 10.54 11.64 1.47
C HIS A 96 9.52 10.53 1.17
N THR A 97 9.74 9.77 0.09
CA THR A 97 8.88 8.63 -0.29
C THR A 97 8.85 7.56 0.80
N VAL A 98 9.99 7.17 1.36
CA VAL A 98 10.04 6.11 2.39
C VAL A 98 9.36 6.57 3.69
N LEU A 99 9.68 7.77 4.18
CA LEU A 99 9.25 8.23 5.50
C LEU A 99 7.81 8.77 5.48
N LEU A 100 7.42 9.53 4.46
CA LEU A 100 6.11 10.18 4.43
C LEU A 100 5.08 9.38 3.66
N GLU A 101 5.45 8.69 2.58
CA GLU A 101 4.50 7.84 1.83
C GLU A 101 4.44 6.42 2.42
N TYR A 102 5.57 5.72 2.45
CA TYR A 102 5.62 4.29 2.73
C TYR A 102 5.37 3.94 4.20
N VAL A 103 6.03 4.63 5.13
CA VAL A 103 5.84 4.41 6.58
C VAL A 103 4.42 4.79 6.99
N SER A 104 3.89 5.92 6.52
CA SER A 104 2.50 6.32 6.78
C SER A 104 1.51 5.27 6.29
N PHE A 105 1.73 4.73 5.09
CA PHE A 105 0.92 3.66 4.53
C PHE A 105 0.99 2.36 5.36
N ILE A 106 2.19 1.95 5.79
CA ILE A 106 2.37 0.78 6.66
C ILE A 106 1.64 0.98 7.99
N ILE A 107 1.74 2.16 8.61
CA ILE A 107 1.07 2.45 9.89
C ILE A 107 -0.45 2.38 9.71
N LEU A 108 -1.00 2.95 8.63
CA LEU A 108 -2.43 2.88 8.34
C LEU A 108 -2.88 1.43 8.14
N LEU A 109 -2.21 0.67 7.27
CA LEU A 109 -2.55 -0.73 7.03
C LEU A 109 -2.45 -1.56 8.30
N PHE A 110 -1.43 -1.33 9.11
CA PHE A 110 -1.23 -2.03 10.37
C PHE A 110 -2.37 -1.73 11.36
N GLY A 111 -2.71 -0.46 11.57
CA GLY A 111 -3.83 -0.07 12.42
C GLY A 111 -5.15 -0.68 11.95
N LEU A 112 -5.39 -0.64 10.63
CA LEU A 112 -6.58 -1.22 10.03
C LEU A 112 -6.66 -2.74 10.21
N PHE A 113 -5.54 -3.43 9.99
CA PHE A 113 -5.41 -4.86 10.18
C PHE A 113 -5.64 -5.27 11.64
N THR A 114 -5.01 -4.58 12.59
CA THR A 114 -5.13 -4.88 14.02
C THR A 114 -6.57 -4.67 14.51
N ILE A 115 -7.21 -3.55 14.14
CA ILE A 115 -8.57 -3.26 14.56
C ILE A 115 -9.56 -4.22 13.90
N SER A 116 -9.51 -4.35 12.57
CA SER A 116 -10.47 -5.15 11.81
C SER A 116 -10.32 -6.65 12.10
N GLY A 117 -9.07 -7.14 12.23
CA GLY A 117 -8.79 -8.53 12.57
C GLY A 117 -9.21 -8.91 13.99
N GLY A 118 -9.31 -7.94 14.90
CA GLY A 118 -9.81 -8.14 16.27
C GLY A 118 -11.33 -8.18 16.37
N ILE A 119 -12.07 -7.71 15.35
CA ILE A 119 -13.53 -7.68 15.36
C ILE A 119 -14.08 -9.04 14.90
N LEU A 120 -14.69 -9.77 15.83
CA LEU A 120 -15.45 -10.98 15.51
C LEU A 120 -16.95 -10.70 15.51
N VAL A 121 -17.55 -10.69 14.33
CA VAL A 121 -19.01 -10.71 14.21
C VAL A 121 -19.49 -12.14 14.47
N ALA A 122 -20.24 -12.31 15.57
CA ALA A 122 -20.83 -13.57 16.00
C ALA A 122 -22.36 -13.48 15.95
N GLY A 123 -23.02 -14.56 15.55
CA GLY A 123 -24.48 -14.65 15.45
C GLY A 123 -24.91 -15.74 14.49
N ASN A 124 -26.17 -16.20 14.62
CA ASN A 124 -26.77 -17.15 13.68
C ASN A 124 -27.51 -16.39 12.57
N ILE A 125 -26.76 -15.96 11.56
CA ILE A 125 -27.31 -15.23 10.42
C ILE A 125 -27.81 -16.24 9.39
N HIS A 126 -29.09 -16.17 9.05
CA HIS A 126 -29.65 -17.02 8.01
C HIS A 126 -29.31 -16.47 6.62
N GLY A 127 -28.66 -17.28 5.77
CA GLY A 127 -28.30 -16.95 4.38
C GLY A 127 -29.50 -16.90 3.42
N THR A 128 -30.47 -16.04 3.70
CA THR A 128 -31.50 -15.67 2.72
C THR A 128 -30.90 -14.72 1.68
N PRO A 129 -31.40 -14.69 0.43
CA PRO A 129 -30.88 -13.79 -0.61
C PRO A 129 -30.91 -12.32 -0.18
N LEU A 130 -31.98 -11.90 0.48
CA LEU A 130 -32.11 -10.54 1.02
C LEU A 130 -31.03 -10.23 2.05
N MET A 131 -30.73 -11.18 2.94
CA MET A 131 -29.74 -10.96 4.00
C MET A 131 -28.32 -10.92 3.44
N ASN A 132 -28.01 -11.76 2.44
CA ASN A 132 -26.74 -11.68 1.72
C ASN A 132 -26.60 -10.34 0.99
N ALA A 133 -27.62 -9.88 0.28
CA ALA A 133 -27.61 -8.59 -0.39
C ALA A 133 -27.39 -7.44 0.62
N LEU A 134 -28.05 -7.50 1.78
CA LEU A 134 -27.85 -6.52 2.84
C LEU A 134 -26.41 -6.52 3.38
N ILE A 135 -25.82 -7.70 3.62
CA ILE A 135 -24.42 -7.80 4.06
C ILE A 135 -23.47 -7.24 3.00
N LEU A 136 -23.74 -7.47 1.72
CA LEU A 136 -22.94 -6.92 0.62
C LEU A 136 -23.02 -5.39 0.57
N VAL A 137 -24.22 -4.82 0.68
CA VAL A 137 -24.43 -3.36 0.71
C VAL A 137 -23.73 -2.74 1.92
N ILE A 138 -23.92 -3.33 3.11
CA ILE A 138 -23.25 -2.89 4.33
C ILE A 138 -21.73 -2.98 4.16
N GLY A 139 -21.23 -4.07 3.60
CA GLY A 139 -19.80 -4.26 3.34
C GLY A 139 -19.24 -3.23 2.37
N ALA A 140 -19.96 -2.92 1.29
CA ALA A 140 -19.55 -1.91 0.32
C ALA A 140 -19.45 -0.51 0.97
N VAL A 141 -20.42 -0.14 1.81
CA VAL A 141 -20.37 1.12 2.57
C VAL A 141 -19.24 1.12 3.61
N LEU A 142 -19.08 0.02 4.35
CA LEU A 142 -18.02 -0.12 5.35
C LEU A 142 -16.62 -0.06 4.73
N ALA A 143 -16.43 -0.58 3.51
CA ALA A 143 -15.15 -0.56 2.82
C ALA A 143 -14.64 0.88 2.56
N SER A 144 -15.54 1.83 2.34
CA SER A 144 -15.19 3.26 2.23
C SER A 144 -14.81 3.90 3.57
N VAL A 145 -15.10 3.27 4.71
CA VAL A 145 -14.77 3.83 6.04
C VAL A 145 -13.54 3.14 6.63
N VAL A 146 -13.49 1.82 6.49
CA VAL A 146 -12.53 0.92 7.17
C VAL A 146 -11.62 0.23 6.16
N GLY A 147 -11.57 0.67 4.91
CA GLY A 147 -10.78 0.00 3.86
C GLY A 147 -11.42 -1.29 3.35
N THR A 148 -11.20 -1.61 2.07
CA THR A 148 -11.66 -2.88 1.47
C THR A 148 -11.09 -4.09 2.21
N THR A 149 -9.82 -4.04 2.59
CA THR A 149 -9.14 -5.08 3.36
C THR A 149 -9.78 -5.27 4.75
N GLY A 150 -10.03 -4.18 5.47
CA GLY A 150 -10.62 -4.22 6.81
C GLY A 150 -12.06 -4.73 6.79
N ALA A 151 -12.90 -4.16 5.92
CA ALA A 151 -14.27 -4.63 5.71
C ALA A 151 -14.32 -6.10 5.29
N SER A 152 -13.39 -6.53 4.43
CA SER A 152 -13.31 -7.93 4.01
C SER A 152 -12.97 -8.86 5.18
N MET A 153 -12.00 -8.49 6.02
CA MET A 153 -11.61 -9.29 7.20
C MET A 153 -12.77 -9.43 8.20
N ILE A 154 -13.56 -8.37 8.40
CA ILE A 154 -14.72 -8.36 9.31
C ILE A 154 -15.83 -9.28 8.77
N LEU A 155 -16.15 -9.20 7.48
CA LEU A 155 -17.39 -9.74 6.92
C LEU A 155 -17.26 -11.09 6.20
N ILE A 156 -16.05 -11.50 5.80
CA ILE A 156 -15.87 -12.76 5.07
C ILE A 156 -16.32 -13.97 5.89
N ARG A 157 -15.98 -14.00 7.19
CA ARG A 157 -16.35 -15.13 8.06
C ARG A 157 -17.86 -15.18 8.32
N PRO A 158 -18.56 -14.07 8.60
CA PRO A 158 -20.03 -14.04 8.65
C PRO A 158 -20.69 -14.52 7.35
N ILE A 159 -20.23 -14.09 6.17
CA ILE A 159 -20.82 -14.51 4.90
C ILE A 159 -20.71 -16.01 4.67
N ILE A 160 -19.54 -16.58 4.95
CA ILE A 160 -19.31 -18.02 4.78
C ILE A 160 -20.21 -18.79 5.75
N ARG A 161 -20.26 -18.37 7.02
CA ARG A 161 -21.10 -19.00 8.05
C ARG A 161 -22.60 -18.88 7.76
N ALA A 162 -23.07 -17.75 7.21
CA ALA A 162 -24.48 -17.58 6.89
C ALA A 162 -24.96 -18.51 5.76
N ASN A 163 -24.03 -18.96 4.90
CA ASN A 163 -24.33 -19.73 3.69
C ASN A 163 -23.79 -21.16 3.73
N ASP A 164 -23.32 -21.64 4.87
CA ASP A 164 -22.74 -22.98 5.06
C ASP A 164 -23.74 -24.12 4.75
N ASN A 165 -25.02 -23.86 5.01
CA ASN A 165 -26.13 -24.79 4.79
C ASN A 165 -26.61 -24.84 3.32
N ARG A 166 -26.02 -24.05 2.40
CA ARG A 166 -26.39 -24.03 0.98
C ARG A 166 -25.38 -24.82 0.14
N PRO A 167 -25.84 -25.74 -0.73
CA PRO A 167 -24.95 -26.51 -1.61
C PRO A 167 -24.27 -25.63 -2.68
N PHE A 168 -24.91 -24.53 -3.10
CA PHE A 168 -24.39 -23.60 -4.10
C PHE A 168 -24.37 -22.17 -3.55
N ASN A 169 -23.22 -21.71 -3.09
CA ASN A 169 -23.04 -20.39 -2.48
C ASN A 169 -21.84 -19.60 -3.04
N ALA A 170 -21.10 -20.16 -4.00
CA ALA A 170 -19.92 -19.52 -4.59
C ALA A 170 -20.20 -18.12 -5.15
N HIS A 171 -21.37 -17.91 -5.75
CA HIS A 171 -21.80 -16.61 -6.27
C HIS A 171 -21.81 -15.51 -5.18
N VAL A 172 -22.20 -15.83 -3.95
CA VAL A 172 -22.21 -14.85 -2.84
C VAL A 172 -20.80 -14.36 -2.54
N VAL A 173 -19.82 -15.26 -2.55
CA VAL A 173 -18.40 -14.92 -2.33
C VAL A 173 -17.84 -14.14 -3.51
N VAL A 174 -18.22 -14.47 -4.75
CA VAL A 174 -17.82 -13.70 -5.94
C VAL A 174 -18.36 -12.27 -5.89
N PHE A 175 -19.64 -12.09 -5.58
CA PHE A 175 -20.22 -10.75 -5.40
C PHE A 175 -19.60 -10.00 -4.23
N PHE A 176 -19.23 -10.69 -3.15
CA PHE A 176 -18.48 -10.09 -2.05
C PHE A 176 -17.14 -9.54 -2.50
N ILE A 177 -16.37 -10.32 -3.27
CA ILE A 177 -15.09 -9.87 -3.81
C ILE A 177 -15.28 -8.62 -4.69
N PHE A 178 -16.26 -8.62 -5.59
CA PHE A 178 -16.50 -7.46 -6.44
C PHE A 178 -16.97 -6.23 -5.66
N LEU A 179 -18.06 -6.34 -4.91
CA LEU A 179 -18.70 -5.20 -4.26
C LEU A 179 -17.92 -4.70 -3.04
N VAL A 180 -17.48 -5.60 -2.15
CA VAL A 180 -16.86 -5.22 -0.87
C VAL A 180 -15.35 -5.07 -1.02
N SER A 181 -14.69 -6.01 -1.70
CA SER A 181 -13.22 -6.03 -1.75
C SER A 181 -12.62 -5.17 -2.85
N ASN A 182 -13.39 -4.78 -3.88
CA ASN A 182 -12.87 -3.98 -5.01
C ASN A 182 -13.61 -2.64 -5.19
N ILE A 183 -14.95 -2.65 -5.27
CA ILE A 183 -15.72 -1.43 -5.59
C ILE A 183 -15.90 -0.52 -4.37
N GLY A 184 -16.26 -1.10 -3.22
CA GLY A 184 -16.73 -0.36 -2.05
C GLY A 184 -15.74 0.60 -1.41
N GLY A 185 -14.44 0.48 -1.66
CA GLY A 185 -13.41 1.40 -1.12
C GLY A 185 -13.24 2.72 -1.88
N SER A 186 -13.96 2.92 -2.98
CA SER A 186 -13.68 4.04 -3.89
C SER A 186 -14.11 5.42 -3.37
N LEU A 187 -14.90 5.52 -2.30
CA LEU A 187 -15.45 6.81 -1.87
C LEU A 187 -14.53 7.60 -0.94
N THR A 188 -13.51 6.99 -0.31
CA THR A 188 -12.55 7.73 0.53
C THR A 188 -11.10 7.30 0.26
N PRO A 189 -10.11 8.13 0.61
CA PRO A 189 -8.71 7.77 0.52
C PRO A 189 -8.30 6.58 1.40
N LEU A 190 -9.13 6.20 2.38
CA LEU A 190 -8.84 5.08 3.27
C LEU A 190 -9.21 3.73 2.63
N GLY A 191 -10.04 3.78 1.59
CA GLY A 191 -10.69 2.61 1.05
C GLY A 191 -9.74 1.67 0.30
N ASP A 192 -8.81 2.23 -0.46
CA ASP A 192 -7.81 1.47 -1.21
C ASP A 192 -6.41 2.13 -1.16
N PRO A 193 -5.33 1.37 -1.46
CA PRO A 193 -3.97 1.90 -1.45
C PRO A 193 -3.72 3.07 -2.44
N PRO A 194 -4.18 3.01 -3.71
CA PRO A 194 -3.94 4.11 -4.65
C PRO A 194 -4.55 5.44 -4.23
N LEU A 195 -5.78 5.45 -3.71
CA LEU A 195 -6.44 6.68 -3.24
C LEU A 195 -5.74 7.25 -2.01
N PHE A 196 -5.22 6.40 -1.12
CA PHE A 196 -4.44 6.85 0.03
C PHE A 196 -3.14 7.54 -0.40
N VAL A 197 -2.42 6.98 -1.38
CA VAL A 197 -1.20 7.60 -1.92
C VAL A 197 -1.53 8.95 -2.56
N GLY A 198 -2.66 9.06 -3.27
CA GLY A 198 -3.15 10.35 -3.80
C GLY A 198 -3.38 11.39 -2.70
N PHE A 199 -3.99 10.99 -1.58
CA PHE A 199 -4.17 11.86 -0.41
C PHE A 199 -2.86 12.32 0.22
N LEU A 200 -1.87 11.41 0.36
CA LEU A 200 -0.53 11.79 0.84
C LEU A 200 0.19 12.77 -0.10
N ARG A 201 -0.17 12.77 -1.38
CA ARG A 201 0.33 13.73 -2.38
C ARG A 201 -0.49 15.02 -2.50
N GLY A 202 -1.41 15.25 -1.56
CA GLY A 202 -2.14 16.51 -1.43
C GLY A 202 -3.52 16.55 -2.09
N VAL A 203 -4.07 15.41 -2.52
CA VAL A 203 -5.48 15.33 -2.93
C VAL A 203 -6.37 15.46 -1.69
N ASP A 204 -7.42 16.27 -1.76
CA ASP A 204 -8.36 16.47 -0.66
C ASP A 204 -9.10 15.18 -0.27
N PHE A 205 -9.41 15.02 1.02
CA PHE A 205 -10.08 13.82 1.54
C PHE A 205 -11.41 13.50 0.86
N PHE A 206 -12.22 14.53 0.57
CA PHE A 206 -13.54 14.36 -0.06
C PHE A 206 -13.50 14.37 -1.58
N TRP A 207 -12.33 14.52 -2.20
CA TRP A 207 -12.20 14.55 -3.65
C TRP A 207 -12.77 13.28 -4.29
N THR A 208 -12.46 12.12 -3.72
CA THR A 208 -12.94 10.80 -4.20
C THR A 208 -14.45 10.68 -4.08
N THR A 209 -15.03 11.09 -2.95
CA THR A 209 -16.50 11.07 -2.78
C THR A 209 -17.18 11.99 -3.79
N GLN A 210 -16.60 13.15 -4.09
CA GLN A 210 -17.19 14.12 -5.02
C GLN A 210 -17.13 13.67 -6.48
N HIS A 211 -16.04 13.01 -6.88
CA HIS A 211 -15.81 12.66 -8.29
C HIS A 211 -16.21 11.22 -8.63
N LEU A 212 -16.06 10.27 -7.69
CA LEU A 212 -16.27 8.84 -7.96
C LEU A 212 -17.62 8.32 -7.48
N TRP A 213 -18.38 9.08 -6.68
CA TRP A 213 -19.66 8.62 -6.11
C TRP A 213 -20.62 8.02 -7.14
N PHE A 214 -20.81 8.70 -8.28
CA PHE A 214 -21.76 8.23 -9.30
C PHE A 214 -21.25 6.97 -10.01
N ASP A 215 -19.96 6.92 -10.32
CA ASP A 215 -19.33 5.77 -10.96
C ASP A 215 -19.35 4.55 -10.04
N THR A 216 -19.03 4.75 -8.76
CA THR A 216 -19.10 3.70 -7.73
C THR A 216 -20.51 3.13 -7.60
N LEU A 217 -21.54 3.99 -7.54
CA LEU A 217 -22.92 3.54 -7.46
C LEU A 217 -23.38 2.82 -8.71
N PHE A 218 -23.03 3.35 -9.88
CA PHE A 218 -23.38 2.75 -11.16
C PHE A 218 -22.80 1.34 -11.28
N VAL A 219 -21.52 1.18 -10.96
CA VAL A 219 -20.83 -0.12 -11.01
C VAL A 219 -21.33 -1.06 -9.90
N ALA A 220 -21.65 -0.55 -8.71
CA ALA A 220 -22.18 -1.36 -7.62
C ALA A 220 -23.62 -1.85 -7.86
N ALA A 221 -24.40 -1.14 -8.68
CA ALA A 221 -25.78 -1.50 -9.01
C ALA A 221 -25.91 -2.48 -10.19
N LEU A 222 -24.85 -2.64 -11.00
CA LEU A 222 -24.79 -3.55 -12.15
C LEU A 222 -24.55 -5.01 -11.71
#